data_AF-A0A6G0IDB8-F1
#
_entry.id   AF-A0A6G0IDB8-F1
#
_cell.length_a   1.000
_cell.length_b   1.000
_cell.length_c   1.000
_cell.angle_alpha   90.00
_cell.angle_beta   90.00
_cell.angle_gamma   90.00
#
_symmetry.space_group_name_H-M   'P 1'
#
loop_
_entity.id
_entity.type
_entity.pdbx_description
1 polymer ?
#
loop_
_entity_poly.entity_id
_entity_poly.type
_entity_poly.pdbx_seq_one_letter_code
_entity_poly.pdbx_strand_id
1 'polypeptide(L)'
;MGSDCGPGGSQSRAVWCAHVDGWTTLHTNCDQVQRPSNQRNCFRVCDWHKDLYDWKLGAWNACVPVSARTFGALRSFTCSGGEEGIQTREVGCMLKSDGSPAEDAICEYFEPKPRLEQACLIPCPQDCVVSEYSPWTSCSKTCGTGLRNRVRSVLVPPVFGGALCPNLTEFQSCKPGPCTGPEGMYSLRVGPWNPCALPQTRTARQVKRRKGKGQGLRERTGVKDPETRELIQKKRTRNRLNRQESPFWDIEVGYQTRDVICIHRNGSAVGRKGRMFIGCVFVTTVLSEQ
;
A
#
# COMPACT_ATOMS: atom_id res chain seq x y z
N MET A 1 -31.03 3.05 51.83
CA MET A 1 -30.08 2.63 52.87
C MET A 1 -28.76 2.28 52.20
N GLY A 2 -27.75 3.13 52.38
CA GLY A 2 -26.34 2.81 52.16
C GLY A 2 -25.81 2.77 50.74
N SER A 3 -26.22 3.70 49.88
CA SER A 3 -25.69 3.95 48.53
C SER A 3 -24.31 4.64 48.58
N ASP A 4 -23.33 4.03 49.26
CA ASP A 4 -21.97 4.56 49.40
C ASP A 4 -21.06 4.00 48.30
N CYS A 5 -21.55 4.03 47.06
CA CYS A 5 -20.81 3.59 45.87
C CYS A 5 -20.35 4.83 45.10
N GLY A 6 -19.16 4.78 44.50
CA GLY A 6 -18.68 5.85 43.63
C GLY A 6 -17.57 6.72 44.25
N PRO A 7 -17.34 7.92 43.70
CA PRO A 7 -16.29 8.82 44.16
C PRO A 7 -16.67 9.45 45.52
N GLY A 8 -15.70 9.63 46.40
CA GLY A 8 -15.90 10.21 47.74
C GLY A 8 -15.68 9.25 48.91
N GLY A 9 -15.33 7.98 48.62
CA GLY A 9 -14.81 7.07 49.64
C GLY A 9 -13.44 7.52 50.15
N SER A 10 -13.08 7.11 51.36
CA SER A 10 -11.76 7.37 51.92
C SER A 10 -11.20 6.13 52.60
N GLN A 11 -9.98 5.73 52.21
CA GLN A 11 -9.23 4.67 52.84
C GLN A 11 -8.21 5.26 53.80
N SER A 12 -8.26 4.83 55.06
CA SER A 12 -7.29 5.18 56.08
C SER A 12 -6.31 4.04 56.33
N ARG A 13 -5.04 4.37 56.54
CA ARG A 13 -4.02 3.45 57.05
C ARG A 13 -3.36 4.04 58.29
N ALA A 14 -2.90 3.17 59.17
CA ALA A 14 -2.05 3.61 60.26
C ALA A 14 -0.64 3.93 59.74
N VAL A 15 -0.08 5.05 60.21
CA VAL A 15 1.28 5.48 59.90
C VAL A 15 2.03 5.56 61.22
N TRP A 16 3.06 4.74 61.34
CA TRP A 16 3.84 4.57 62.56
C TRP A 16 5.23 5.18 62.38
N CYS A 17 5.78 5.68 63.48
CA CYS A 17 7.20 6.00 63.57
C CYS A 17 7.98 4.74 63.86
N ALA A 18 9.08 4.50 63.15
CA ALA A 18 9.96 3.37 63.40
C ALA A 18 11.38 3.88 63.67
N HIS A 19 12.03 3.29 64.67
CA HIS A 19 13.45 3.48 64.93
C HIS A 19 14.27 2.71 63.88
N VAL A 20 15.54 3.10 63.70
CA VAL A 20 16.47 2.38 62.80
C VAL A 20 16.66 0.91 63.20
N ASP A 21 16.40 0.58 64.46
CA ASP A 21 16.47 -0.79 64.99
C ASP A 21 15.16 -1.59 64.82
N GLY A 22 14.17 -1.06 64.11
CA GLY A 22 12.95 -1.77 63.72
C GLY A 22 11.77 -1.70 64.71
N TRP A 23 11.93 -1.04 65.85
CA TRP A 23 10.85 -0.86 66.83
C TRP A 23 9.97 0.35 66.50
N THR A 24 8.66 0.24 66.76
CA THR A 24 7.75 1.39 66.63
C THR A 24 7.92 2.36 67.79
N THR A 25 7.98 3.66 67.50
CA THR A 25 8.14 4.73 68.50
C THR A 25 6.94 5.67 68.51
N LEU A 26 6.89 6.56 69.50
CA LEU A 26 5.86 7.59 69.61
C LEU A 26 5.90 8.54 68.41
N HIS A 27 4.72 8.99 67.98
CA HIS A 27 4.58 9.81 66.78
C HIS A 27 5.29 11.17 66.86
N THR A 28 5.52 11.68 68.07
CA THR A 28 6.28 12.91 68.35
C THR A 28 7.76 12.79 68.05
N ASN A 29 8.28 11.56 67.90
CA ASN A 29 9.70 11.30 67.70
C ASN A 29 10.09 11.29 66.21
N CYS A 30 9.14 11.49 65.29
CA CYS A 30 9.41 11.68 63.86
C CYS A 30 9.22 13.14 63.43
N ASP A 31 9.92 13.50 62.36
CA ASP A 31 9.62 14.69 61.59
C ASP A 31 8.21 14.61 60.98
N GLN A 32 7.31 15.48 61.44
CA GLN A 32 5.93 15.52 60.97
C GLN A 32 5.82 15.97 59.51
N VAL A 33 6.80 16.70 58.99
CA VAL A 33 6.81 17.20 57.61
C VAL A 33 7.05 16.06 56.61
N GLN A 34 7.80 15.04 57.01
CA GLN A 34 8.06 13.85 56.18
C GLN A 34 7.03 12.74 56.37
N ARG A 35 6.02 12.96 57.23
CA ARG A 35 4.98 11.97 57.49
C ARG A 35 4.12 11.78 56.22
N PRO A 36 4.04 10.57 55.66
CA PRO A 36 3.14 10.30 54.54
C PRO A 36 1.69 10.39 54.99
N SER A 37 0.79 10.75 54.06
CA SER A 37 -0.64 10.82 54.34
C SER A 37 -1.18 9.48 54.86
N ASN A 38 -2.01 9.57 55.90
CA ASN A 38 -2.68 8.42 56.54
C ASN A 38 -4.05 8.15 55.91
N GLN A 39 -4.49 8.99 54.97
CA GLN A 39 -5.79 8.92 54.34
C GLN A 39 -5.65 9.20 52.84
N ARG A 40 -6.35 8.41 52.03
CA ARG A 40 -6.47 8.61 50.58
C ARG A 40 -7.92 8.51 50.15
N ASN A 41 -8.31 9.31 49.17
CA ASN A 41 -9.61 9.13 48.53
C ASN A 41 -9.58 7.82 47.74
N CYS A 42 -10.70 7.11 47.73
CA CYS A 42 -10.86 5.88 46.98
C CYS A 42 -12.24 5.85 46.32
N PHE A 43 -12.31 5.19 45.16
CA PHE A 43 -13.57 4.88 44.52
C PHE A 43 -14.10 3.55 45.05
N ARG A 44 -15.33 3.54 45.59
CA ARG A 44 -15.97 2.28 46.03
C ARG A 44 -16.73 1.67 44.86
N VAL A 45 -16.22 0.54 44.36
CA VAL A 45 -16.83 -0.22 43.27
C VAL A 45 -18.04 -1.02 43.80
N CYS A 46 -19.14 -1.01 43.04
CA CYS A 46 -20.38 -1.73 43.32
C CYS A 46 -20.83 -2.46 42.06
N ASP A 47 -21.63 -3.52 42.19
CA ASP A 47 -21.95 -4.43 41.08
C ASP A 47 -22.53 -3.74 39.84
N TRP A 48 -23.35 -2.69 40.02
CA TRP A 48 -23.94 -1.93 38.92
C TRP A 48 -22.92 -1.10 38.10
N HIS A 49 -21.73 -0.84 38.63
CA HIS A 49 -20.66 -0.18 37.86
C HIS A 49 -20.14 -1.05 36.71
N LYS A 50 -20.38 -2.37 36.72
CA LYS A 50 -20.02 -3.27 35.62
C LYS A 50 -20.61 -2.81 34.27
N ASP A 51 -21.82 -2.26 34.31
CA ASP A 51 -22.50 -1.79 33.11
C ASP A 51 -22.03 -0.42 32.65
N LEU A 52 -21.26 0.31 33.47
CA LEU A 52 -20.80 1.67 33.18
C LEU A 52 -19.35 1.76 32.73
N TYR A 53 -18.50 0.82 33.12
CA TYR A 53 -17.08 0.84 32.78
C TYR A 53 -16.71 -0.31 31.88
N ASP A 54 -15.74 -0.08 30.99
CA ASP A 54 -15.19 -1.11 30.11
C ASP A 54 -13.69 -0.93 29.92
N TRP A 55 -13.03 -2.03 29.55
CA TRP A 55 -11.65 -2.00 29.12
C TRP A 55 -11.56 -1.42 27.71
N LYS A 56 -10.86 -0.29 27.57
CA LYS A 56 -10.44 0.25 26.28
C LYS A 56 -9.15 -0.42 25.86
N LEU A 57 -9.14 -1.04 24.67
CA LEU A 57 -7.93 -1.61 24.08
C LEU A 57 -7.44 -0.73 22.93
N GLY A 58 -6.19 -0.28 23.03
CA GLY A 58 -5.49 0.36 21.93
C GLY A 58 -5.09 -0.64 20.84
N ALA A 59 -4.70 -0.11 19.68
CA ALA A 59 -4.10 -0.93 18.63
C ALA A 59 -2.73 -1.47 19.10
N TRP A 60 -2.39 -2.68 18.65
CA TRP A 60 -1.02 -3.18 18.76
C TRP A 60 -0.08 -2.29 17.95
N ASN A 61 1.06 -1.94 18.52
CA ASN A 61 2.13 -1.29 17.79
C ASN A 61 2.80 -2.23 16.77
N ALA A 62 3.76 -1.72 16.01
CA ALA A 62 4.56 -2.55 15.12
C ALA A 62 5.35 -3.59 15.94
N CYS A 63 5.51 -4.79 15.37
CA CYS A 63 6.30 -5.85 15.98
C CYS A 63 7.78 -5.43 16.05
N VAL A 64 8.33 -5.34 17.26
CA VAL A 64 9.73 -4.94 17.49
C VAL A 64 10.55 -6.17 17.85
N PRO A 65 11.73 -6.40 17.25
CA PRO A 65 12.54 -7.57 17.53
C PRO A 65 13.01 -7.60 18.99
N VAL A 66 13.00 -8.78 19.61
CA VAL A 66 13.43 -8.96 21.01
C VAL A 66 14.90 -8.55 21.19
N SER A 67 15.73 -8.80 20.18
CA SER A 67 17.17 -8.51 20.16
C SER A 67 17.51 -7.01 20.25
N ALA A 68 16.61 -6.12 19.82
CA ALA A 68 16.81 -4.66 19.90
C ALA A 68 16.80 -4.13 21.34
N ARG A 69 16.28 -4.89 22.31
CA ARG A 69 16.25 -4.49 23.73
C ARG A 69 17.51 -4.88 24.49
N THR A 70 18.26 -5.89 24.02
CA THR A 70 19.25 -6.55 24.87
C THR A 70 20.65 -5.99 24.70
N PHE A 71 21.13 -5.67 23.49
CA PHE A 71 22.50 -5.20 23.31
C PHE A 71 22.67 -4.40 22.01
N GLY A 72 23.37 -3.26 22.07
CA GLY A 72 23.82 -2.46 20.92
C GLY A 72 24.87 -3.18 20.06
N ALA A 73 24.51 -4.36 19.53
CA ALA A 73 25.36 -5.18 18.69
C ALA A 73 24.90 -5.08 17.23
N LEU A 74 25.72 -4.39 16.43
CA LEU A 74 25.68 -4.42 14.98
C LEU A 74 26.01 -5.84 14.50
N ARG A 75 25.01 -6.72 14.42
CA ARG A 75 25.16 -7.99 13.69
C ARG A 75 24.68 -7.79 12.26
N SER A 76 25.45 -8.31 11.31
CA SER A 76 25.01 -8.43 9.92
C SER A 76 23.75 -9.30 9.89
N PHE A 77 22.62 -8.67 9.60
CA PHE A 77 21.31 -9.30 9.61
C PHE A 77 21.12 -10.16 8.35
N THR A 78 21.55 -11.41 8.42
CA THR A 78 21.04 -12.45 7.53
C THR A 78 19.81 -13.05 8.18
N CYS A 79 18.63 -12.63 7.73
CA CYS A 79 17.36 -13.11 8.26
C CYS A 79 17.07 -14.51 7.69
N SER A 80 17.39 -15.56 8.46
CA SER A 80 17.36 -16.95 8.00
C SER A 80 16.04 -17.69 8.29
N GLY A 81 15.12 -17.12 9.06
CA GLY A 81 13.91 -17.84 9.52
C GLY A 81 12.80 -16.98 10.15
N GLY A 82 12.82 -15.67 9.91
CA GLY A 82 12.01 -14.70 10.65
C GLY A 82 12.65 -14.35 11.99
N GLU A 83 12.27 -13.20 12.55
CA GLU A 83 12.71 -12.78 13.88
C GLU A 83 11.54 -12.78 14.86
N GLU A 84 11.79 -13.24 16.08
CA GLU A 84 10.83 -13.12 17.17
C GLU A 84 10.77 -11.67 17.65
N GLY A 85 9.56 -11.16 17.79
CA GLY A 85 9.31 -9.81 18.27
C GLY A 85 8.22 -9.75 19.32
N ILE A 86 8.09 -8.55 19.90
CA ILE A 86 7.06 -8.22 20.88
C ILE A 86 6.28 -7.02 20.36
N GLN A 87 4.95 -7.11 20.41
CA GLN A 87 4.05 -5.98 20.27
C GLN A 87 3.51 -5.58 21.64
N THR A 88 3.34 -4.28 21.83
CA THR A 88 2.69 -3.70 23.00
C THR A 88 1.49 -2.87 22.59
N ARG A 89 0.51 -2.74 23.48
CA ARG A 89 -0.66 -1.88 23.30
C ARG A 89 -1.02 -1.20 24.61
N GLU A 90 -1.74 -0.10 24.49
CA GLU A 90 -2.33 0.57 25.65
C GLU A 90 -3.63 -0.13 26.05
N VAL A 91 -3.82 -0.28 27.36
CA VAL A 91 -5.04 -0.84 27.96
C VAL A 91 -5.40 0.01 29.16
N GLY A 92 -6.58 0.60 29.14
CA GLY A 92 -7.06 1.48 30.23
C GLY A 92 -8.56 1.34 30.45
N CYS A 93 -9.00 1.51 31.68
CA CYS A 93 -10.42 1.53 32.02
C CYS A 93 -11.07 2.84 31.54
N MET A 94 -12.26 2.77 30.94
CA MET A 94 -12.99 3.95 30.47
C MET A 94 -14.46 3.90 30.88
N LEU A 95 -15.07 5.07 31.07
CA LEU A 95 -16.52 5.17 31.24
C LEU A 95 -17.21 5.03 29.88
N LYS A 96 -18.21 4.14 29.76
CA LYS A 96 -18.90 3.84 28.48
C LYS A 96 -19.69 5.01 27.92
N SER A 97 -20.16 5.94 28.76
CA SER A 97 -21.05 7.04 28.33
C SER A 97 -20.34 8.13 27.54
N ASP A 98 -19.13 8.53 27.95
CA ASP A 98 -18.38 9.65 27.39
C ASP A 98 -16.96 9.28 26.94
N GLY A 99 -16.53 8.06 27.24
CA GLY A 99 -15.20 7.56 26.95
C GLY A 99 -14.08 8.18 27.76
N SER A 100 -14.40 8.83 28.87
CA SER A 100 -13.42 9.39 29.79
C SER A 100 -12.58 8.29 30.44
N PRO A 101 -11.28 8.54 30.70
CA PRO A 101 -10.41 7.58 31.37
C PRO A 101 -10.81 7.43 32.84
N ALA A 102 -10.81 6.20 33.32
CA ALA A 102 -11.11 5.82 34.69
C ALA A 102 -9.93 5.04 35.30
N GLU A 103 -9.93 4.87 36.62
CA GLU A 103 -8.91 4.07 37.29
C GLU A 103 -9.04 2.59 36.90
N ASP A 104 -7.92 1.97 36.49
CA ASP A 104 -7.87 0.55 36.09
C ASP A 104 -8.43 -0.41 37.16
N ALA A 105 -8.29 -0.06 38.44
CA ALA A 105 -8.83 -0.82 39.57
C ALA A 105 -10.35 -0.99 39.51
N ILE A 106 -11.08 -0.07 38.86
CA ILE A 106 -12.53 -0.14 38.70
C ILE A 106 -12.90 -1.30 37.76
N CYS A 107 -12.24 -1.39 36.61
CA CYS A 107 -12.47 -2.46 35.64
C CYS A 107 -11.88 -3.79 36.12
N GLU A 108 -10.71 -3.77 36.76
CA GLU A 108 -10.02 -4.97 37.29
C GLU A 108 -10.83 -5.69 38.36
N TYR A 109 -11.68 -4.96 39.10
CA TYR A 109 -12.63 -5.55 40.04
C TYR A 109 -13.62 -6.52 39.37
N PHE A 110 -14.00 -6.27 38.11
CA PHE A 110 -14.96 -7.07 37.37
C PHE A 110 -14.31 -8.09 36.45
N GLU A 111 -13.26 -7.68 35.73
CA GLU A 111 -12.58 -8.50 34.73
C GLU A 111 -11.07 -8.22 34.74
N PRO A 112 -10.22 -9.26 34.62
CA PRO A 112 -8.77 -9.10 34.67
C PRO A 112 -8.28 -8.18 33.56
N LYS A 113 -7.27 -7.35 33.88
CA LYS A 113 -6.69 -6.43 32.91
C LYS A 113 -6.19 -7.19 31.66
N PRO A 114 -6.67 -6.83 30.45
CA PRO A 114 -6.22 -7.47 29.22
C PRO A 114 -4.70 -7.37 29.02
N ARG A 115 -4.14 -8.33 28.27
CA ARG A 115 -2.70 -8.37 27.99
C ARG A 115 -2.22 -7.08 27.31
N LEU A 116 -1.16 -6.50 27.86
CA LEU A 116 -0.49 -5.32 27.32
C LEU A 116 0.57 -5.67 26.27
N GLU A 117 1.04 -6.91 26.27
CA GLU A 117 2.12 -7.40 25.41
C GLU A 117 1.76 -8.75 24.79
N GLN A 118 2.23 -8.99 23.56
CA GLN A 118 2.11 -10.27 22.88
C GLN A 118 3.33 -10.57 22.02
N ALA A 119 3.63 -11.86 21.84
CA ALA A 119 4.63 -12.32 20.90
C ALA A 119 4.14 -12.19 19.46
N CYS A 120 5.05 -11.87 18.55
CA CYS A 120 4.80 -11.74 17.12
C CYS A 120 6.01 -12.24 16.34
N LEU A 121 5.78 -12.55 15.06
CA LEU A 121 6.84 -12.95 14.12
C LEU A 121 7.06 -11.82 13.11
N ILE A 122 8.31 -11.38 13.00
CA ILE A 122 8.75 -10.43 11.98
C ILE A 122 9.24 -11.25 10.79
N PRO A 123 8.53 -11.23 9.65
CA PRO A 123 8.93 -12.00 8.49
C PRO A 123 10.21 -11.40 7.87
N CYS A 124 11.07 -12.26 7.31
CA CYS A 124 12.24 -11.79 6.59
C CYS A 124 11.84 -11.14 5.26
N PRO A 125 12.42 -9.98 4.91
CA PRO A 125 12.34 -9.46 3.56
C PRO A 125 12.89 -10.52 2.58
N GLN A 126 12.12 -10.81 1.54
CA GLN A 126 12.56 -11.71 0.47
C GLN A 126 12.57 -10.94 -0.83
N ASP A 127 13.76 -10.85 -1.41
CA ASP A 127 14.00 -10.15 -2.66
C ASP A 127 13.41 -10.92 -3.85
N CYS A 128 13.11 -10.19 -4.91
CA CYS A 128 12.70 -10.80 -6.16
C CYS A 128 13.83 -11.62 -6.79
N VAL A 129 13.56 -12.90 -7.06
CA VAL A 129 14.45 -13.78 -7.81
C VAL A 129 13.89 -13.94 -9.22
N VAL A 130 14.74 -13.74 -10.22
CA VAL A 130 14.38 -13.86 -11.65
C VAL A 130 15.18 -14.98 -12.31
N SER A 131 14.63 -15.54 -13.39
CA SER A 131 15.32 -16.54 -14.18
C SER A 131 16.48 -15.93 -14.95
N GLU A 132 17.31 -16.81 -15.53
CA GLU A 132 18.18 -16.40 -16.62
C GLU A 132 17.35 -15.87 -17.79
N TYR A 133 17.97 -15.02 -18.61
CA TYR A 133 17.34 -14.56 -19.83
C TYR A 133 17.17 -15.68 -20.83
N SER A 134 16.06 -15.63 -21.56
CA SER A 134 15.90 -16.38 -22.79
C SER A 134 17.04 -16.07 -23.77
N PRO A 135 17.30 -16.96 -24.74
CA PRO A 135 18.07 -16.59 -25.91
C PRO A 135 17.51 -15.32 -26.56
N TRP A 136 18.39 -14.57 -27.22
CA TRP A 136 17.96 -13.43 -28.01
C TRP A 136 17.01 -13.89 -29.12
N THR A 137 15.94 -13.12 -29.35
CA THR A 137 15.11 -13.30 -30.52
C THR A 137 15.88 -13.02 -31.80
N SER A 138 15.35 -13.51 -32.93
CA SER A 138 15.82 -13.13 -34.25
C SER A 138 15.75 -11.62 -34.42
N CYS A 139 16.71 -11.06 -35.17
CA CYS A 139 16.73 -9.63 -35.43
C CYS A 139 15.43 -9.22 -36.12
N SER A 140 14.81 -8.12 -35.69
CA SER A 140 13.56 -7.61 -36.25
C SER A 140 13.63 -7.29 -37.74
N LYS A 141 14.86 -7.21 -38.29
CA LYS A 141 15.13 -7.02 -39.71
C LYS A 141 16.09 -8.11 -40.17
N THR A 142 15.98 -8.48 -41.44
CA THR A 142 16.87 -9.41 -42.15
C THR A 142 18.15 -8.74 -42.65
N CYS A 143 18.15 -7.40 -42.80
CA CYS A 143 19.30 -6.60 -43.19
C CYS A 143 19.27 -5.21 -42.52
N GLY A 144 20.39 -4.48 -42.54
CA GLY A 144 20.51 -3.15 -41.94
C GLY A 144 20.55 -3.18 -40.42
N THR A 145 20.15 -2.07 -39.77
CA THR A 145 20.07 -2.00 -38.29
C THR A 145 18.65 -2.34 -37.82
N GLY A 146 18.54 -3.41 -37.03
CA GLY A 146 17.30 -3.86 -36.38
C GLY A 146 17.44 -3.90 -34.86
N LEU A 147 16.40 -4.43 -34.20
CA LEU A 147 16.36 -4.69 -32.76
C LEU A 147 16.11 -6.16 -32.51
N ARG A 148 16.69 -6.69 -31.45
CA ARG A 148 16.36 -7.99 -30.88
C ARG A 148 16.07 -7.81 -29.39
N ASN A 149 15.29 -8.70 -28.83
CA ASN A 149 14.94 -8.68 -27.42
C ASN A 149 15.16 -10.05 -26.78
N ARG A 150 15.30 -10.05 -25.46
CA ARG A 150 15.26 -11.25 -24.64
C ARG A 150 14.43 -10.98 -23.41
N VAL A 151 13.84 -12.03 -22.86
CA VAL A 151 12.93 -11.93 -21.72
C VAL A 151 13.37 -12.90 -20.63
N ARG A 152 13.04 -12.58 -19.38
CA ARG A 152 13.17 -13.48 -18.23
C ARG A 152 11.90 -13.41 -17.40
N SER A 153 11.64 -14.45 -16.63
CA SER A 153 10.48 -14.53 -15.75
C SER A 153 10.86 -14.33 -14.29
N VAL A 154 9.90 -13.87 -13.50
CA VAL A 154 10.03 -13.87 -12.03
C VAL A 154 9.87 -15.31 -11.54
N LEU A 155 10.86 -15.80 -10.80
CA LEU A 155 10.81 -17.10 -10.14
C LEU A 155 10.25 -16.97 -8.73
N VAL A 156 10.66 -15.93 -8.00
CA VAL A 156 10.18 -15.61 -6.66
C VAL A 156 9.80 -14.13 -6.60
N PRO A 157 8.56 -13.78 -6.27
CA PRO A 157 8.15 -12.38 -6.14
C PRO A 157 8.72 -11.74 -4.86
N PRO A 158 8.89 -10.42 -4.83
CA PRO A 158 9.34 -9.73 -3.63
C PRO A 158 8.22 -9.72 -2.58
N VAL A 159 8.56 -10.05 -1.33
CA VAL A 159 7.61 -10.02 -0.19
C VAL A 159 8.25 -9.38 1.04
N PHE A 160 7.40 -8.92 1.95
CA PHE A 160 7.80 -8.33 3.24
C PHE A 160 8.83 -7.18 3.13
N GLY A 161 8.70 -6.34 2.09
CA GLY A 161 9.60 -5.22 1.87
C GLY A 161 10.92 -5.56 1.17
N GLY A 162 11.05 -6.78 0.61
CA GLY A 162 12.20 -7.16 -0.21
C GLY A 162 12.33 -6.34 -1.51
N ALA A 163 13.51 -6.40 -2.11
CA ALA A 163 13.86 -5.64 -3.30
C ALA A 163 13.00 -6.00 -4.51
N LEU A 164 12.53 -4.97 -5.23
CA LEU A 164 11.71 -5.13 -6.43
C LEU A 164 12.45 -5.87 -7.55
N CYS A 165 11.69 -6.53 -8.42
CA CYS A 165 12.24 -7.24 -9.55
C CYS A 165 12.98 -6.30 -10.51
N PRO A 166 14.18 -6.69 -11.00
CA PRO A 166 14.83 -5.95 -12.06
C PRO A 166 14.06 -6.10 -13.39
N ASN A 167 14.44 -5.31 -14.41
CA ASN A 167 13.79 -5.34 -15.72
C ASN A 167 13.69 -6.77 -16.29
N LEU A 168 12.50 -7.16 -16.70
CA LEU A 168 12.20 -8.51 -17.21
C LEU A 168 12.43 -8.65 -18.73
N THR A 169 12.61 -7.53 -19.43
CA THR A 169 12.85 -7.49 -20.87
C THR A 169 14.05 -6.62 -21.16
N GLU A 170 14.92 -7.11 -22.03
CA GLU A 170 16.09 -6.39 -22.50
C GLU A 170 16.06 -6.26 -24.03
N PHE A 171 16.49 -5.11 -24.53
CA PHE A 171 16.55 -4.80 -25.95
C PHE A 171 17.99 -4.50 -26.36
N GLN A 172 18.38 -4.99 -27.54
CA GLN A 172 19.68 -4.73 -28.11
C GLN A 172 19.59 -4.50 -29.63
N SER A 173 20.41 -3.59 -30.14
CA SER A 173 20.56 -3.36 -31.58
C SER A 173 21.29 -4.52 -32.25
N CYS A 174 20.83 -4.94 -33.43
CA CYS A 174 21.43 -6.00 -34.24
C CYS A 174 21.69 -5.54 -35.68
N LYS A 175 22.74 -6.07 -36.31
CA LYS A 175 23.16 -5.77 -37.68
C LYS A 175 23.47 -7.07 -38.45
N PRO A 176 22.45 -7.76 -39.02
CA PRO A 176 22.65 -9.03 -39.72
C PRO A 176 23.47 -8.91 -41.02
N GLY A 177 23.54 -7.72 -41.62
CA GLY A 177 24.33 -7.48 -42.83
C GLY A 177 23.83 -6.25 -43.60
N PRO A 178 24.58 -5.79 -44.63
CA PRO A 178 24.11 -4.72 -45.50
C PRO A 178 22.88 -5.16 -46.30
N CYS A 179 21.91 -4.27 -46.49
CA CYS A 179 20.78 -4.54 -47.37
C CYS A 179 21.24 -4.45 -48.84
N THR A 180 21.35 -5.59 -49.52
CA THR A 180 21.62 -5.67 -50.97
C THR A 180 20.34 -6.05 -51.70
N GLY A 181 19.57 -5.05 -52.13
CA GLY A 181 18.27 -5.23 -52.79
C GLY A 181 17.37 -3.98 -52.70
N PRO A 182 16.12 -4.03 -53.22
CA PRO A 182 15.16 -2.92 -53.12
C PRO A 182 14.79 -2.56 -51.67
N GLU A 183 15.11 -3.41 -50.69
CA GLU A 183 14.92 -3.14 -49.25
C GLU A 183 15.89 -2.08 -48.69
N GLY A 184 17.01 -1.80 -49.37
CA GLY A 184 17.89 -0.66 -49.09
C GLY A 184 17.48 0.62 -49.82
N MET A 185 16.44 0.56 -50.66
CA MET A 185 15.99 1.68 -51.48
C MET A 185 15.13 2.66 -50.69
N TYR A 186 14.54 2.24 -49.58
CA TYR A 186 13.67 3.07 -48.74
C TYR A 186 14.13 3.01 -47.28
N SER A 187 14.16 4.16 -46.62
CA SER A 187 14.55 4.32 -45.22
C SER A 187 13.47 5.07 -44.48
N LEU A 188 13.24 4.70 -43.22
CA LEU A 188 12.26 5.35 -42.38
C LEU A 188 12.92 6.48 -41.59
N ARG A 189 12.53 7.73 -41.85
CA ARG A 189 12.93 8.87 -41.02
C ARG A 189 11.87 9.10 -39.95
N VAL A 190 12.30 9.03 -38.70
CA VAL A 190 11.42 9.13 -37.53
C VAL A 190 11.77 10.42 -36.79
N GLY A 191 10.78 11.28 -36.58
CA GLY A 191 10.94 12.51 -35.80
C GLY A 191 11.00 12.26 -34.29
N PRO A 192 11.35 13.30 -33.50
CA PRO A 192 11.26 13.23 -32.05
C PRO A 192 9.81 13.00 -31.59
N TRP A 193 9.65 12.44 -30.39
CA TRP A 193 8.34 12.35 -29.75
C TRP A 193 7.88 13.75 -29.32
N ASN A 194 6.62 14.05 -29.57
CA ASN A 194 5.99 15.20 -28.93
C ASN A 194 5.79 14.93 -27.43
N PRO A 195 5.65 15.98 -26.60
CA PRO A 195 5.26 15.84 -25.20
C PRO A 195 3.98 15.01 -25.05
N CYS A 196 3.84 14.35 -23.89
CA CYS A 196 2.64 13.58 -23.58
C CYS A 196 1.41 14.50 -23.58
N ALA A 197 0.35 14.12 -24.31
CA ALA A 197 -0.88 14.88 -24.41
C ALA A 197 -2.08 14.00 -24.02
N LEU A 198 -3.01 14.56 -23.26
CA LEU A 198 -4.25 13.88 -22.91
C LEU A 198 -5.19 13.82 -24.13
N PRO A 199 -5.99 12.74 -24.29
CA PRO A 199 -7.01 12.69 -25.31
C PRO A 199 -8.04 13.80 -25.08
N GLN A 200 -8.20 14.67 -26.08
CA GLN A 200 -9.21 15.71 -26.03
C GLN A 200 -10.58 15.09 -25.81
N THR A 201 -11.25 15.52 -24.75
CA THR A 201 -12.63 15.16 -24.48
C THR A 201 -13.46 15.60 -25.69
N ARG A 202 -14.15 14.64 -26.33
CA ARG A 202 -15.11 14.95 -27.38
C ARG A 202 -16.27 15.72 -26.74
N THR A 203 -16.17 17.04 -26.64
CA THR A 203 -17.35 17.89 -26.53
C THR A 203 -18.22 17.60 -27.75
N ALA A 204 -19.50 17.37 -27.46
CA ALA A 204 -20.46 16.70 -28.32
C ALA A 204 -20.41 17.20 -29.78
N ARG A 205 -20.14 16.29 -30.72
CA ARG A 205 -20.53 16.51 -32.12
C ARG A 205 -22.05 16.65 -32.14
N GLN A 206 -22.53 17.88 -32.32
CA GLN A 206 -23.91 18.19 -32.65
C GLN A 206 -24.35 17.31 -33.81
N VAL A 207 -25.23 16.36 -33.54
CA VAL A 207 -25.91 15.55 -34.55
C VAL A 207 -26.94 16.45 -35.23
N LYS A 208 -26.54 17.15 -36.31
CA LYS A 208 -27.52 17.63 -37.29
C LYS A 208 -28.12 16.41 -37.99
N ARG A 209 -29.29 15.98 -37.54
CA ARG A 209 -30.15 15.01 -38.23
C ARG A 209 -30.41 15.52 -39.65
N ARG A 210 -29.79 14.93 -40.67
CA ARG A 210 -30.27 15.01 -42.04
C ARG A 210 -31.09 13.74 -42.32
N LYS A 211 -32.40 13.95 -42.46
CA LYS A 211 -33.39 13.00 -42.94
C LYS A 211 -33.10 12.79 -44.45
N GLY A 212 -32.79 11.57 -44.86
CA GLY A 212 -32.56 11.25 -46.27
C GLY A 212 -32.57 9.74 -46.49
N LYS A 213 -33.64 9.26 -47.14
CA LYS A 213 -33.84 7.89 -47.64
C LYS A 213 -32.71 7.48 -48.59
N GLY A 214 -32.34 6.19 -48.57
CA GLY A 214 -31.58 5.55 -49.65
C GLY A 214 -31.09 4.16 -49.26
N GLN A 215 -31.64 3.14 -49.93
CA GLN A 215 -31.43 1.70 -49.74
C GLN A 215 -29.98 1.27 -50.01
N GLY A 216 -29.58 0.14 -49.40
CA GLY A 216 -28.32 -0.52 -49.70
C GLY A 216 -28.04 -1.70 -48.76
N LEU A 217 -28.66 -2.83 -49.06
CA LEU A 217 -28.48 -4.13 -48.42
C LEU A 217 -27.00 -4.57 -48.49
N ARG A 218 -26.37 -4.85 -47.34
CA ARG A 218 -25.31 -5.85 -47.23
C ARG A 218 -25.54 -6.67 -45.97
N GLU A 219 -26.08 -7.86 -46.19
CA GLU A 219 -26.14 -8.95 -45.22
C GLU A 219 -24.75 -9.21 -44.64
N ARG A 220 -24.66 -9.14 -43.30
CA ARG A 220 -23.62 -9.84 -42.55
C ARG A 220 -24.30 -10.57 -41.41
N THR A 221 -24.78 -11.76 -41.73
CA THR A 221 -25.24 -12.75 -40.76
C THR A 221 -24.06 -13.17 -39.90
N GLY A 222 -24.12 -12.81 -38.62
CA GLY A 222 -23.23 -13.27 -37.58
C GLY A 222 -24.04 -13.29 -36.31
N VAL A 223 -24.78 -14.38 -36.10
CA VAL A 223 -25.47 -14.65 -34.84
C VAL A 223 -24.38 -14.75 -33.77
N LYS A 224 -24.18 -13.67 -33.02
CA LYS A 224 -23.29 -13.69 -31.85
C LYS A 224 -24.04 -14.39 -30.74
N ASP A 225 -23.59 -15.62 -30.48
CA ASP A 225 -24.03 -16.51 -29.42
C ASP A 225 -24.24 -15.75 -28.07
N PRO A 226 -25.42 -15.85 -27.43
CA PRO A 226 -25.74 -15.10 -26.21
C PRO A 226 -24.74 -15.29 -25.07
N GLU A 227 -24.11 -16.47 -24.96
CA GLU A 227 -23.09 -16.74 -23.94
C GLU A 227 -21.84 -15.87 -24.14
N THR A 228 -21.40 -15.68 -25.38
CA THR A 228 -20.27 -14.78 -25.67
C THR A 228 -20.58 -13.32 -25.32
N ARG A 229 -21.84 -12.90 -25.41
CA ARG A 229 -22.27 -11.55 -25.03
C ARG A 229 -22.25 -11.36 -23.52
N GLU A 230 -22.69 -12.36 -22.75
CA GLU A 230 -22.57 -12.37 -21.30
C GLU A 230 -21.12 -12.40 -20.83
N LEU A 231 -20.26 -13.19 -21.46
CA LEU A 231 -18.83 -13.25 -21.12
C LEU A 231 -18.14 -11.90 -21.37
N ILE A 232 -18.46 -11.22 -22.47
CA ILE A 232 -17.97 -9.87 -22.76
C ILE A 232 -18.50 -8.88 -21.71
N GLN A 233 -19.75 -9.03 -21.27
CA GLN A 233 -20.36 -8.15 -20.28
C GLN A 233 -19.75 -8.36 -18.89
N LYS A 234 -19.58 -9.62 -18.45
CA LYS A 234 -18.87 -10.01 -17.22
C LYS A 234 -17.41 -9.55 -17.21
N LYS A 235 -16.72 -9.65 -18.34
CA LYS A 235 -15.34 -9.14 -18.48
C LYS A 235 -15.28 -7.61 -18.38
N ARG A 236 -16.28 -6.91 -18.94
CA ARG A 236 -16.40 -5.45 -18.83
C ARG A 236 -16.74 -4.99 -17.42
N THR A 237 -17.64 -5.67 -16.70
CA THR A 237 -17.94 -5.36 -15.29
C THR A 237 -16.78 -5.68 -14.37
N ARG A 238 -16.09 -6.81 -14.58
CA ARG A 238 -14.86 -7.14 -13.82
C ARG A 238 -13.75 -6.11 -14.04
N ASN A 239 -13.52 -5.69 -15.27
CA ASN A 239 -12.57 -4.61 -15.57
C ASN A 239 -13.01 -3.24 -14.99
N ARG A 240 -14.32 -3.01 -14.82
CA ARG A 240 -14.84 -1.77 -14.22
C ARG A 240 -14.65 -1.77 -12.70
N LEU A 241 -14.86 -2.90 -12.04
CA LEU A 241 -14.62 -3.08 -10.60
C LEU A 241 -13.12 -3.00 -10.27
N ASN A 242 -12.25 -3.63 -11.07
CA ASN A 242 -10.79 -3.51 -10.91
C ASN A 242 -10.25 -2.10 -11.18
N ARG A 243 -11.04 -1.20 -11.77
CA ARG A 243 -10.65 0.21 -11.99
C ARG A 243 -11.02 1.10 -10.81
N GLN A 244 -11.78 0.58 -9.86
CA GLN A 244 -12.28 1.31 -8.70
C GLN A 244 -11.39 1.00 -7.50
N GLU A 245 -10.07 1.17 -7.65
CA GLU A 245 -9.13 1.14 -6.53
C GLU A 245 -8.13 2.31 -6.59
N SER A 246 -7.97 2.91 -5.41
CA SER A 246 -7.01 3.94 -4.98
C SER A 246 -7.48 5.42 -5.07
N PRO A 247 -7.98 6.01 -3.97
CA PRO A 247 -8.24 7.45 -3.85
C PRO A 247 -6.96 8.30 -3.76
N PHE A 248 -5.79 7.68 -3.92
CA PHE A 248 -4.48 8.28 -3.69
C PHE A 248 -3.76 8.69 -4.99
N TRP A 249 -4.22 8.22 -6.15
CA TRP A 249 -3.55 8.45 -7.43
C TRP A 249 -4.58 8.60 -8.56
N ASP A 250 -4.72 9.81 -9.11
CA ASP A 250 -5.39 9.98 -10.39
C ASP A 250 -4.42 9.59 -11.50
N ILE A 251 -4.68 8.45 -12.15
CA ILE A 251 -3.89 7.94 -13.27
C ILE A 251 -4.58 8.34 -14.58
N GLU A 252 -4.05 9.35 -15.25
CA GLU A 252 -4.53 9.77 -16.57
C GLU A 252 -3.65 9.19 -17.69
N VAL A 253 -4.28 8.46 -18.62
CA VAL A 253 -3.57 7.86 -19.76
C VAL A 253 -3.60 8.83 -20.93
N GLY A 254 -2.45 9.45 -21.21
CA GLY A 254 -2.20 10.26 -22.39
C GLY A 254 -1.60 9.46 -23.55
N TYR A 255 -1.30 10.16 -24.64
CA TYR A 255 -0.55 9.64 -25.76
C TYR A 255 0.53 10.63 -26.23
N GLN A 256 1.62 10.09 -26.75
CA GLN A 256 2.60 10.84 -27.54
C GLN A 256 2.44 10.48 -29.01
N THR A 257 2.70 11.45 -29.88
CA THR A 257 2.76 11.26 -31.32
C THR A 257 4.12 11.62 -31.86
N ARG A 258 4.56 10.90 -32.89
CA ARG A 258 5.67 11.33 -33.75
C ARG A 258 5.36 11.09 -35.21
N ASP A 259 5.90 11.96 -36.06
CA ASP A 259 5.79 11.81 -37.50
C ASP A 259 6.83 10.80 -38.02
N VAL A 260 6.38 10.01 -38.99
CA VAL A 260 7.17 8.95 -39.61
C VAL A 260 7.06 9.10 -41.12
N ILE A 261 8.20 9.22 -41.79
CA ILE A 261 8.28 9.48 -43.24
C ILE A 261 9.14 8.40 -43.88
N CYS A 262 8.62 7.78 -44.94
CA CYS A 262 9.40 6.88 -45.78
C CYS A 262 10.16 7.70 -46.82
N ILE A 263 11.49 7.54 -46.88
CA ILE A 263 12.38 8.29 -47.75
C ILE A 263 13.11 7.31 -48.65
N HIS A 264 13.03 7.53 -49.95
CA HIS A 264 13.78 6.77 -50.93
C HIS A 264 15.27 7.16 -50.94
N ARG A 265 16.15 6.27 -51.39
CA ARG A 265 17.61 6.41 -51.34
C ARG A 265 18.13 7.67 -52.07
N ASN A 266 17.37 8.19 -53.02
CA ASN A 266 17.64 9.48 -53.69
C ASN A 266 17.23 10.72 -52.88
N GLY A 267 16.77 10.56 -51.64
CA GLY A 267 16.32 11.64 -50.76
C GLY A 267 14.85 12.06 -50.91
N SER A 268 14.11 11.52 -51.90
CA SER A 268 12.70 11.86 -52.10
C SER A 268 11.79 11.16 -51.07
N ALA A 269 10.83 11.89 -50.51
CA ALA A 269 9.81 11.30 -49.64
C ALA A 269 8.79 10.52 -50.50
N VAL A 270 8.63 9.23 -50.22
CA VAL A 270 7.74 8.35 -50.99
C VAL A 270 6.59 7.88 -50.08
N GLY A 271 5.39 8.37 -50.35
CA GLY A 271 4.17 7.97 -49.63
C GLY A 271 3.61 9.02 -48.65
N ARG A 272 2.53 8.65 -47.95
CA ARG A 272 1.86 9.53 -46.96
C ARG A 272 2.66 9.55 -45.66
N LYS A 273 2.83 10.74 -45.06
CA LYS A 273 3.36 10.89 -43.70
C LYS A 273 2.49 10.09 -42.72
N GLY A 274 3.09 9.14 -42.02
CA GLY A 274 2.45 8.37 -40.96
C GLY A 274 2.61 9.05 -39.61
N ARG A 275 1.69 8.78 -38.67
CA ARG A 275 1.87 9.10 -37.25
C ARG A 275 1.95 7.82 -36.45
N MET A 276 2.97 7.72 -35.61
CA MET A 276 3.09 6.66 -34.62
C MET A 276 2.61 7.19 -33.27
N PHE A 277 1.90 6.34 -32.53
CA PHE A 277 1.36 6.65 -31.21
C PHE A 277 2.01 5.74 -30.18
N ILE A 278 2.29 6.28 -28.99
CA ILE A 278 2.63 5.49 -27.82
C ILE A 278 1.85 6.02 -26.62
N GLY A 279 1.41 5.12 -25.74
CA GLY A 279 0.75 5.50 -24.50
C GLY A 279 1.75 6.09 -23.53
N CYS A 280 1.33 7.10 -22.78
CA CYS A 280 2.08 7.67 -21.68
C CYS A 280 1.12 7.88 -20.50
N VAL A 281 1.64 7.80 -19.28
CA VAL A 281 0.82 7.84 -18.08
C VAL A 281 1.22 9.06 -17.28
N PHE A 282 0.25 9.90 -16.95
CA PHE A 282 0.39 10.93 -15.94
C PHE A 282 -0.04 10.34 -14.60
N VAL A 283 0.87 10.40 -13.62
CA VAL A 283 0.57 10.05 -12.24
C VAL A 283 0.59 11.36 -11.46
N THR A 284 -0.58 11.89 -11.13
CA THR A 284 -0.68 13.03 -10.22
C THR A 284 -0.80 12.49 -8.80
N THR A 285 0.23 12.70 -7.99
CA THR A 285 0.11 12.64 -6.53
C THR A 285 -0.91 13.68 -6.12
N VAL A 286 -2.06 13.26 -5.59
CA VAL A 286 -2.89 14.19 -4.81
C VAL A 286 -2.11 14.42 -3.52
N LEU A 287 -1.31 15.48 -3.46
CA LEU A 287 -0.82 16.00 -2.20
C LEU A 287 -2.07 16.42 -1.42
N SER A 288 -2.51 15.58 -0.49
CA SER A 288 -3.39 16.07 0.56
C SER A 288 -2.55 17.03 1.38
N GLU A 289 -2.75 18.32 1.16
CA GLU A 289 -2.38 19.31 2.17
C GLU A 289 -3.07 18.90 3.46
N GLN A 290 -2.26 18.52 4.44
CA GLN A 290 -2.64 18.36 5.83
C GLN A 290 -1.54 18.97 6.68
#